data_AF-A0A9X4JTG2-F1
#
_entry.id   AF-A0A9X4JTG2-F1
#
_cell.length_a   1.000
_cell.length_b   1.000
_cell.length_c   1.000
_cell.angle_alpha   90.00
_cell.angle_beta   90.00
_cell.angle_gamma   90.00
#
_symmetry.space_group_name_H-M   'P 1'
#
loop_
_entity.id
_entity.type
_entity.pdbx_description
1 polymer ?
#
loop_
_entity_poly.entity_id
_entity_poly.type
_entity_poly.pdbx_seq_one_letter_code
_entity_poly.pdbx_strand_id
1 'polypeptide(L)'
;MRISGYGIDLYKIGNLQTSEGRGLNKNKQIMDLLPANASELIESYAKKYNKTNQGEVGFIEEKEVIDKDNIGLQRIGGKWEAIAPLNVSRSHSGNGSSGTRVKEPIKLSLPLPESITSYDSLCKGWEEIKQKYPDAKDAVSSPEKDLLAVLTPNKLMVFLNPEKGVDIPDLSIDVDESERIILNQWATGENVEKWDADMKKYLTEA
;
A
#
# COMPACT_ATOMS: atom_id res chain seq x y z
N MET A 1 -3.82 -23.88 -19.59
CA MET A 1 -3.16 -23.12 -18.50
C MET A 1 -4.26 -22.38 -17.77
N ARG A 2 -4.64 -22.83 -16.56
CA ARG A 2 -5.75 -22.24 -15.79
C ARG A 2 -5.21 -21.05 -15.02
N ILE A 3 -5.59 -19.83 -15.40
CA ILE A 3 -5.38 -18.63 -14.59
C ILE A 3 -6.49 -18.68 -13.53
N SER A 4 -6.14 -18.93 -12.27
CA SER A 4 -7.13 -19.03 -11.19
C SER A 4 -7.74 -17.65 -10.94
N GLY A 5 -9.07 -17.57 -10.97
CA GLY A 5 -9.81 -16.37 -10.61
C GLY A 5 -9.42 -15.90 -9.21
N TYR A 6 -9.14 -14.61 -9.08
CA TYR A 6 -8.89 -13.97 -7.80
C TYR A 6 -10.16 -14.02 -6.96
N GLY A 7 -10.25 -14.99 -6.04
CA GLY A 7 -11.27 -15.02 -5.01
C GLY A 7 -11.09 -13.83 -4.07
N ILE A 8 -12.01 -12.87 -4.08
CA ILE A 8 -12.04 -11.80 -3.09
C ILE A 8 -12.59 -12.38 -1.80
N ASP A 9 -11.73 -12.60 -0.81
CA ASP A 9 -12.15 -12.89 0.55
C ASP A 9 -12.66 -11.59 1.20
N LEU A 10 -13.96 -11.52 1.49
CA LEU A 10 -14.55 -10.39 2.22
C LEU A 10 -14.44 -10.64 3.72
N TYR A 11 -13.68 -9.79 4.41
CA TYR A 11 -13.59 -9.80 5.87
C TYR A 11 -14.46 -8.69 6.45
N LYS A 12 -15.32 -9.03 7.43
CA LYS A 12 -16.09 -8.02 8.16
C LYS A 12 -15.15 -7.20 9.04
N ILE A 13 -14.94 -5.94 8.69
CA ILE A 13 -14.28 -4.98 9.58
C ILE A 13 -15.24 -4.70 10.74
N GLY A 14 -14.85 -5.08 11.95
CA GLY A 14 -15.61 -4.78 13.16
C GLY A 14 -15.72 -3.28 13.41
N ASN A 15 -16.70 -2.87 14.22
CA ASN A 15 -16.84 -1.47 14.59
C ASN A 15 -15.62 -1.02 15.43
N LEU A 16 -14.72 -0.26 14.79
CA LEU A 16 -13.49 0.28 15.40
C LEU A 16 -13.75 1.26 16.55
N GLN A 17 -15.00 1.68 16.79
CA GLN A 17 -15.40 2.57 17.90
C GLN A 17 -15.74 1.81 19.19
N THR A 18 -15.95 0.49 19.14
CA THR A 18 -16.39 -0.30 20.30
C THR A 18 -15.30 -1.30 20.73
N SER A 19 -15.13 -1.52 22.03
CA SER A 19 -14.18 -2.52 22.55
C SER A 19 -14.49 -3.93 22.06
N GLU A 20 -15.78 -4.27 21.91
CA GLU A 20 -16.24 -5.51 21.27
C GLU A 20 -15.92 -5.52 19.77
N GLY A 21 -16.13 -4.44 19.02
CA GLY A 21 -15.74 -4.38 17.60
C GLY A 21 -14.23 -4.33 17.35
N ARG A 22 -13.43 -3.95 18.35
CA ARG A 22 -11.95 -4.08 18.37
C ARG A 22 -11.48 -5.46 18.82
N GLY A 23 -12.26 -6.16 19.65
CA GLY A 23 -11.93 -7.47 20.26
C GLY A 23 -12.60 -8.69 19.61
N LEU A 24 -13.64 -8.49 18.80
CA LEU A 24 -14.24 -9.49 17.94
C LEU A 24 -13.37 -9.61 16.69
N ASN A 25 -12.31 -10.39 16.79
CA ASN A 25 -12.03 -11.46 15.84
C ASN A 25 -10.61 -11.99 16.08
N LYS A 26 -10.50 -13.31 15.93
CA LYS A 26 -9.36 -13.92 15.24
C LYS A 26 -9.27 -13.36 13.81
N ASN A 27 -9.06 -12.05 13.67
CA ASN A 27 -8.97 -11.39 12.37
C ASN A 27 -7.64 -11.81 11.78
N LYS A 28 -7.66 -12.28 10.53
CA LYS A 28 -6.42 -12.42 9.78
C LYS A 28 -5.77 -11.05 9.73
N GLN A 29 -4.60 -10.92 10.35
CA GLN A 29 -3.74 -9.75 10.21
C GLN A 29 -3.08 -9.80 8.84
N ILE A 30 -2.61 -8.65 8.33
CA ILE A 30 -1.74 -8.64 7.14
C ILE A 30 -0.54 -9.56 7.36
N MET A 31 -0.02 -9.61 8.59
CA MET A 31 1.02 -10.54 9.03
C MET A 31 0.70 -12.02 8.76
N ASP A 32 -0.56 -12.43 8.86
CA ASP A 32 -0.98 -13.81 8.60
C ASP A 32 -0.97 -14.15 7.10
N LEU A 33 -0.94 -13.13 6.24
CA LEU A 33 -0.86 -13.25 4.80
C LEU A 33 0.59 -13.12 4.29
N LEU A 34 1.54 -12.74 5.13
CA LEU A 34 2.94 -12.63 4.73
C LEU A 34 3.61 -14.01 4.64
N PRO A 35 4.71 -14.14 3.89
CA PRO A 35 5.48 -15.39 3.83
C PRO A 35 6.01 -15.82 5.20
N ALA A 36 6.25 -17.13 5.37
CA ALA A 36 6.70 -17.69 6.65
C ALA A 36 8.01 -17.07 7.18
N ASN A 37 8.90 -16.60 6.31
CA ASN A 37 10.15 -15.94 6.69
C ASN A 37 10.00 -14.44 7.04
N ALA A 38 8.80 -13.87 6.92
CA ALA A 38 8.57 -12.45 7.17
C ALA A 38 8.90 -12.06 8.62
N SER A 39 8.61 -12.93 9.59
CA SER A 39 8.88 -12.68 11.01
C SER A 39 10.38 -12.49 11.28
N GLU A 40 11.22 -13.39 10.76
CA GLU A 40 12.68 -13.29 10.91
C GLU A 40 13.24 -12.02 10.25
N LEU A 41 12.71 -11.67 9.07
CA LEU A 41 13.09 -10.46 8.37
C LEU A 41 12.70 -9.22 9.18
N ILE A 42 11.46 -9.12 9.66
CA ILE A 42 10.98 -7.99 10.46
C ILE A 42 11.81 -7.82 11.74
N GLU A 43 12.18 -8.91 12.40
CA GLU A 43 13.09 -8.87 13.56
C GLU A 43 14.49 -8.35 13.16
N SER A 44 14.99 -8.65 11.96
CA SER A 44 16.24 -8.06 11.46
C SER A 44 16.13 -6.54 11.24
N TYR A 45 14.98 -6.05 10.76
CA TYR A 45 14.70 -4.63 10.64
C TYR A 45 14.58 -3.97 12.02
N ALA A 46 13.91 -4.61 12.98
CA ALA A 46 13.82 -4.14 14.36
C ALA A 46 15.22 -3.95 14.96
N LYS A 47 16.14 -4.91 14.79
CA LYS A 47 17.53 -4.77 15.24
C LYS A 47 18.27 -3.59 14.59
N LYS A 48 17.97 -3.31 13.32
CA LYS A 48 18.60 -2.23 12.55
C LYS A 48 18.08 -0.84 12.94
N TYR A 49 16.77 -0.71 13.17
CA TYR A 49 16.11 0.58 13.33
C TYR A 49 15.77 0.92 14.78
N ASN A 50 15.59 -0.07 15.66
CA ASN A 50 15.28 0.20 17.07
C ASN A 50 16.49 0.80 17.77
N LYS A 51 16.30 1.97 18.36
CA LYS A 51 17.36 2.73 19.03
C LYS A 51 16.82 3.38 20.29
N THR A 52 17.69 3.52 21.28
CA THR A 52 17.41 4.33 22.47
C THR A 52 18.56 5.31 22.61
N ASN A 53 18.23 6.59 22.58
CA ASN A 53 19.18 7.69 22.70
C ASN A 53 18.88 8.44 23.99
N GLN A 54 19.90 8.65 24.82
CA GLN A 54 19.83 9.59 25.92
C GLN A 54 20.21 10.98 25.40
N GLY A 55 19.35 11.98 25.64
CA GLY A 55 19.60 13.36 25.24
C GLY A 55 20.68 14.01 26.10
N GLU A 56 21.20 15.17 25.64
CA GLU A 56 22.37 15.87 26.19
C GLU A 56 22.34 16.14 27.70
N VAL A 57 21.15 16.20 28.31
CA VAL A 57 20.97 16.56 29.73
C VAL A 57 20.66 15.34 30.62
N GLY A 58 20.67 14.11 30.09
CA GLY A 58 20.35 12.88 30.85
C GLY A 58 18.90 12.74 31.33
N PHE A 59 18.10 13.81 31.27
CA PHE A 59 16.67 13.80 31.59
C PHE A 59 15.77 13.39 30.43
N ILE A 60 16.30 13.38 29.21
CA ILE A 60 15.54 13.08 27.99
C ILE A 60 15.93 11.70 27.50
N GLU A 61 14.95 10.84 27.33
CA GLU A 61 15.09 9.58 26.60
C GLU A 61 14.26 9.66 25.32
N GLU A 62 14.88 9.35 24.19
CA GLU A 62 14.19 9.17 22.91
C GLU A 62 14.39 7.73 22.44
N LYS A 63 13.28 7.06 22.14
CA LYS A 63 13.28 5.67 21.68
C LYS A 63 12.63 5.60 20.31
N GLU A 64 13.36 5.06 19.35
CA GLU A 64 12.83 4.70 18.04
C GLU A 64 12.52 3.21 18.06
N VAL A 65 11.29 2.84 17.71
CA VAL A 65 10.83 1.45 17.70
C VAL A 65 9.97 1.22 16.47
N ILE A 66 10.36 0.23 15.67
CA ILE A 66 9.54 -0.26 14.57
C ILE A 66 8.27 -0.92 15.13
N ASP A 67 7.13 -0.58 14.54
CA ASP A 67 5.86 -1.21 14.89
C ASP A 67 5.69 -2.50 14.07
N LYS A 68 6.16 -3.61 14.65
CA LYS A 68 6.14 -4.92 14.00
C LYS A 68 4.75 -5.56 13.91
N ASP A 69 3.81 -5.08 14.71
CA ASP A 69 2.46 -5.64 14.81
C ASP A 69 1.48 -4.91 13.85
N ASN A 70 1.85 -3.73 13.36
CA ASN A 70 1.04 -2.90 12.47
C ASN A 70 1.67 -2.74 11.08
N ILE A 71 2.06 -3.86 10.46
CA ILE A 71 2.57 -3.85 9.08
C ILE A 71 1.46 -3.44 8.11
N GLY A 72 1.77 -2.45 7.27
CA GLY A 72 0.90 -1.96 6.21
C GLY A 72 1.41 -2.32 4.82
N LEU A 73 0.59 -2.03 3.82
CA LEU A 73 0.96 -2.10 2.40
C LEU A 73 0.88 -0.69 1.80
N GLN A 74 1.88 -0.34 1.00
CA GLN A 74 1.91 0.92 0.27
C GLN A 74 2.37 0.68 -1.16
N ARG A 75 1.66 1.26 -2.15
CA ARG A 75 2.16 1.29 -3.52
C ARG A 75 3.20 2.38 -3.69
N ILE A 76 4.35 2.00 -4.25
CA ILE A 76 5.44 2.93 -4.55
C ILE A 76 6.08 2.50 -5.86
N GLY A 77 6.04 3.39 -6.86
CA GLY A 77 6.75 3.18 -8.12
C GLY A 77 6.29 1.95 -8.91
N GLY A 78 4.98 1.69 -8.90
CA GLY A 78 4.38 0.58 -9.63
C GLY A 78 4.30 -0.73 -8.86
N LYS A 79 4.79 -0.77 -7.62
CA LYS A 79 4.85 -2.00 -6.83
C LYS A 79 4.23 -1.84 -5.45
N TRP A 80 3.61 -2.89 -4.95
CA TRP A 80 3.23 -3.00 -3.55
C TRP A 80 4.46 -3.33 -2.71
N GLU A 81 4.64 -2.56 -1.65
CA GLU A 81 5.70 -2.73 -0.67
C GLU A 81 5.07 -2.90 0.71
N ALA A 82 5.58 -3.84 1.49
CA ALA A 82 5.25 -3.87 2.91
C ALA A 82 6.02 -2.77 3.63
N ILE A 83 5.33 -2.11 4.56
CA ILE A 83 5.87 -0.99 5.32
C ILE A 83 5.60 -1.17 6.81
N ALA A 84 6.52 -0.71 7.64
CA ALA A 84 6.36 -0.69 9.08
C ALA A 84 6.48 0.73 9.62
N PRO A 85 5.50 1.21 10.41
CA PRO A 85 5.62 2.49 11.10
C PRO A 85 6.86 2.52 12.01
N LEU A 86 7.54 3.68 12.08
CA LEU A 86 8.62 3.90 13.03
C LEU A 86 8.13 4.86 14.11
N ASN A 87 7.81 4.32 15.28
CA ASN A 87 7.38 5.09 16.43
C ASN A 87 8.57 5.72 17.12
N VAL A 88 8.48 7.02 17.42
CA VAL A 88 9.46 7.76 18.20
C VAL A 88 8.79 8.24 19.47
N SER A 89 9.09 7.58 20.58
CA SER A 89 8.64 8.02 21.90
C SER A 89 9.72 8.87 22.54
N ARG A 90 9.33 10.00 23.10
CA ARG A 90 10.19 10.88 23.87
C ARG A 90 9.63 11.01 25.27
N SER A 91 10.47 10.87 26.28
CA SER A 91 10.10 11.07 27.68
C SER A 91 11.10 11.99 28.38
N HIS A 92 10.62 12.74 29.36
CA HIS A 92 11.42 13.62 30.18
C HIS A 92 11.27 13.28 31.66
N SER A 93 12.28 12.65 32.26
CA SER A 93 12.22 12.13 33.63
C SER A 93 12.09 13.22 34.71
N GLY A 94 12.59 14.44 34.46
CA GLY A 94 12.52 15.54 35.42
C GLY A 94 11.13 16.15 35.62
N ASN A 95 10.22 16.04 34.65
CA ASN A 95 8.88 16.64 34.72
C ASN A 95 7.75 15.64 34.38
N GLY A 96 8.09 14.38 34.07
CA GLY A 96 7.14 13.31 33.77
C GLY A 96 6.46 13.40 32.41
N SER A 97 6.80 14.38 31.57
CA SER A 97 6.16 14.53 30.25
C SER A 97 6.62 13.45 29.27
N SER A 98 5.70 12.99 28.43
CA SER A 98 6.01 12.06 27.34
C SER A 98 5.14 12.34 26.11
N GLY A 99 5.62 11.90 24.95
CA GLY A 99 4.90 12.00 23.70
C GLY A 99 5.41 11.00 22.67
N THR A 100 4.55 10.60 21.75
CA THR A 100 4.88 9.69 20.66
C THR A 100 4.53 10.35 19.34
N ARG A 101 5.40 10.19 18.35
CA ARG A 101 5.15 10.56 16.95
C ARG A 101 5.56 9.41 16.04
N VAL A 102 4.99 9.36 14.85
CA VAL A 102 5.33 8.38 13.82
C VAL A 102 6.20 9.06 12.78
N LYS A 103 7.36 8.47 12.45
CA LYS A 103 8.22 8.88 11.33
C LYS A 103 7.75 8.23 10.02
N GLU A 104 8.36 8.63 8.91
CA GLU A 104 8.17 7.96 7.61
C GLU A 104 8.35 6.45 7.78
N PRO A 105 7.41 5.62 7.28
CA PRO A 105 7.46 4.20 7.50
C PRO A 105 8.64 3.55 6.77
N ILE A 106 9.15 2.48 7.35
CA ILE A 106 10.28 1.73 6.81
C ILE A 106 9.77 0.73 5.79
N LYS A 107 10.30 0.79 4.57
CA LYS A 107 10.07 -0.25 3.56
C LYS A 107 10.71 -1.55 4.00
N LEU A 108 9.90 -2.59 4.11
CA LEU A 108 10.34 -3.93 4.41
C LEU A 108 10.43 -4.69 3.08
N SER A 109 11.64 -4.91 2.59
CA SER A 109 11.88 -5.65 1.35
C SER A 109 11.55 -7.15 1.52
N LEU A 110 10.27 -7.48 1.61
CA LEU A 110 9.75 -8.86 1.61
C LEU A 110 8.97 -9.15 0.34
N PRO A 111 9.04 -10.39 -0.17
CA PRO A 111 8.15 -10.82 -1.23
C PRO A 111 6.72 -10.84 -0.70
N LEU A 112 5.81 -10.19 -1.41
CA LEU A 112 4.38 -10.21 -1.09
C LEU A 112 3.66 -11.22 -1.99
N PRO A 113 2.72 -12.01 -1.46
CA PRO A 113 1.96 -12.93 -2.29
C PRO A 113 0.97 -12.19 -3.19
N GLU A 114 0.72 -12.76 -4.37
CA GLU A 114 -0.25 -12.21 -5.34
C GLU A 114 -1.68 -12.09 -4.78
N SER A 115 -2.00 -12.86 -3.74
CA SER A 115 -3.28 -12.78 -3.03
C SER A 115 -3.54 -11.43 -2.37
N ILE A 116 -2.51 -10.62 -2.10
CA ILE A 116 -2.66 -9.29 -1.48
C ILE A 116 -2.16 -8.13 -2.33
N THR A 117 -1.36 -8.39 -3.37
CA THR A 117 -0.79 -7.33 -4.23
C THR A 117 -1.52 -7.10 -5.55
N SER A 118 -2.53 -7.90 -5.89
CA SER A 118 -3.22 -7.81 -7.20
C SER A 118 -2.22 -7.84 -8.37
N TYR A 119 -2.57 -7.23 -9.51
CA TYR A 119 -1.64 -7.12 -10.63
C TYR A 119 -0.58 -6.04 -10.33
N ASP A 120 0.65 -6.48 -10.05
CA ASP A 120 1.75 -5.62 -9.58
C ASP A 120 2.88 -5.43 -10.62
N SER A 121 2.54 -5.62 -11.90
CA SER A 121 3.46 -5.47 -13.02
C SER A 121 3.10 -4.26 -13.87
N LEU A 122 4.11 -3.49 -14.27
CA LEU A 122 3.95 -2.38 -15.19
C LEU A 122 4.27 -2.82 -16.63
N CYS A 123 3.50 -2.33 -17.60
CA CYS A 123 3.78 -2.55 -19.02
C CYS A 123 5.02 -1.78 -19.50
N LYS A 124 5.38 -0.68 -18.82
CA LYS A 124 6.59 0.11 -19.00
C LYS A 124 7.41 0.09 -17.71
N GLY A 125 8.73 -0.01 -17.81
CA GLY A 125 9.58 -0.03 -16.62
C GLY A 125 9.43 1.25 -15.80
N TRP A 126 9.50 1.18 -14.47
CA TRP A 126 9.36 2.36 -13.62
C TRP A 126 10.36 3.48 -13.99
N GLU A 127 11.60 3.12 -14.29
CA GLU A 127 12.63 4.08 -14.74
C GLU A 127 12.29 4.72 -16.09
N GLU A 128 11.68 3.97 -17.02
CA GLU A 128 11.21 4.52 -18.30
C GLU A 128 10.09 5.55 -18.07
N ILE A 129 9.16 5.25 -17.18
CA ILE A 129 8.10 6.18 -16.76
C ILE A 129 8.71 7.42 -16.12
N LYS A 130 9.69 7.27 -15.22
CA LYS A 130 10.36 8.40 -14.55
C LYS A 130 11.20 9.25 -15.48
N GLN A 131 11.80 8.68 -16.51
CA GLN A 131 12.49 9.45 -17.55
C GLN A 131 11.51 10.36 -18.31
N LYS A 132 10.30 9.87 -18.57
CA LYS A 132 9.26 10.64 -19.27
C LYS A 132 8.54 11.63 -18.37
N TYR A 133 8.23 11.21 -17.15
CA TYR A 133 7.49 11.94 -16.14
C TYR A 133 8.28 11.95 -14.81
N PRO A 134 9.25 12.87 -14.65
CA PRO A 134 10.14 12.90 -13.50
C PRO A 134 9.43 13.11 -12.16
N ASP A 135 8.22 13.66 -12.16
CA ASP A 135 7.38 13.89 -10.98
C ASP A 135 6.41 12.73 -10.70
N ALA A 136 6.42 11.67 -11.52
CA ALA A 136 5.59 10.48 -11.28
C ALA A 136 5.84 9.92 -9.87
N LYS A 137 4.73 9.71 -9.15
CA LYS A 137 4.65 9.16 -7.79
C LYS A 137 4.39 7.65 -7.81
N ASP A 138 3.49 7.21 -8.69
CA ASP A 138 3.13 5.81 -8.83
C ASP A 138 2.57 5.52 -10.24
N ALA A 139 2.39 4.25 -10.58
CA ALA A 139 1.73 3.82 -11.81
C ALA A 139 1.02 2.47 -11.64
N VAL A 140 0.05 2.19 -12.51
CA VAL A 140 -0.61 0.87 -12.64
C VAL A 140 -0.78 0.53 -14.12
N SER A 141 -0.70 -0.74 -14.46
CA SER A 141 -0.96 -1.23 -15.82
C SER A 141 -2.00 -2.32 -15.82
N SER A 142 -2.79 -2.39 -16.89
CA SER A 142 -3.72 -3.49 -17.09
C SER A 142 -2.97 -4.81 -17.33
N PRO A 143 -3.58 -5.97 -17.02
CA PRO A 143 -3.00 -7.27 -17.29
C PRO A 143 -2.65 -7.52 -18.77
N GLU A 144 -3.49 -7.01 -19.67
CA GLU A 144 -3.31 -7.11 -21.13
C GLU A 144 -2.36 -6.04 -21.67
N LYS A 145 -1.82 -5.16 -20.80
CA LYS A 145 -0.85 -4.10 -21.15
C LYS A 145 -1.35 -3.07 -22.15
N ASP A 146 -2.66 -3.02 -22.34
CA ASP A 146 -3.36 -2.08 -23.21
C ASP A 146 -3.71 -0.75 -22.51
N LEU A 147 -3.49 -0.65 -21.19
CA LEU A 147 -3.71 0.56 -20.40
C LEU A 147 -2.58 0.77 -19.39
N LEU A 148 -2.10 2.00 -19.30
CA LEU A 148 -1.19 2.49 -18.26
C LEU A 148 -1.80 3.73 -17.62
N ALA A 149 -1.85 3.78 -16.29
CA ALA A 149 -2.16 5.00 -15.56
C ALA A 149 -0.95 5.43 -14.73
N VAL A 150 -0.54 6.69 -14.86
CA VAL A 150 0.58 7.30 -14.15
C VAL A 150 0.04 8.39 -13.24
N LEU A 151 0.33 8.28 -11.94
CA LEU A 151 -0.03 9.26 -10.93
C LEU A 151 1.13 10.26 -10.74
N THR A 152 0.84 11.54 -10.90
CA THR A 152 1.74 12.66 -10.59
C THR A 152 1.22 13.42 -9.37
N PRO A 153 1.84 14.54 -8.94
CA PRO A 153 1.32 15.34 -7.84
C PRO A 153 -0.05 15.97 -8.08
N ASN A 154 -0.46 16.14 -9.33
CA ASN A 154 -1.66 16.89 -9.69
C ASN A 154 -2.54 16.20 -10.73
N LYS A 155 -2.07 15.10 -11.35
CA LYS A 155 -2.83 14.38 -12.36
C LYS A 155 -2.73 12.87 -12.23
N LEU A 156 -3.82 12.20 -12.57
CA LEU A 156 -3.83 10.82 -13.02
C LEU A 156 -3.91 10.82 -14.55
N MET A 157 -2.80 10.44 -15.19
CA MET A 157 -2.67 10.38 -16.65
C MET A 157 -2.91 8.95 -17.12
N VAL A 158 -3.84 8.74 -18.04
CA VAL A 158 -4.19 7.43 -18.59
C VAL A 158 -3.76 7.36 -20.05
N PHE A 159 -3.09 6.28 -20.42
CA PHE A 159 -2.58 5.99 -21.76
C PHE A 159 -3.17 4.68 -22.24
N LEU A 160 -3.74 4.69 -23.44
CA LEU A 160 -4.24 3.53 -24.14
C LEU A 160 -3.17 3.04 -25.14
N ASN A 161 -2.96 1.73 -25.19
CA ASN A 161 -1.91 1.10 -25.98
C ASN A 161 -0.52 1.71 -25.72
N PRO A 162 -0.02 1.70 -24.46
CA PRO A 162 1.25 2.34 -24.08
C PRO A 162 2.48 1.82 -24.83
N GLU A 163 2.39 0.67 -25.49
CA GLU A 163 3.44 0.20 -26.43
C GLU A 163 3.67 1.16 -27.60
N LYS A 164 2.63 1.86 -28.07
CA LYS A 164 2.74 2.83 -29.17
C LYS A 164 3.42 4.14 -28.74
N GLY A 165 3.44 4.43 -27.45
CA GLY A 165 4.02 5.64 -26.89
C GLY A 165 3.28 6.10 -25.63
N VAL A 166 3.95 6.94 -24.85
CA VAL A 166 3.42 7.56 -23.63
C VAL A 166 3.76 9.06 -23.63
N ASP A 167 3.57 9.71 -24.78
CA ASP A 167 3.92 11.12 -24.97
C ASP A 167 2.82 12.07 -24.48
N ILE A 168 1.58 11.75 -24.86
CA ILE A 168 0.38 12.53 -24.54
C ILE A 168 -0.64 11.55 -23.95
N PRO A 169 -1.20 11.84 -22.77
CA PRO A 169 -2.23 10.98 -22.19
C PRO A 169 -3.55 11.09 -22.96
N ASP A 170 -4.22 9.96 -23.16
CA ASP A 170 -5.55 9.87 -23.76
C ASP A 170 -6.62 10.46 -22.83
N LEU A 171 -6.40 10.37 -21.52
CA LEU A 171 -7.24 10.98 -20.48
C LEU A 171 -6.37 11.52 -19.35
N SER A 172 -6.72 12.70 -18.84
CA SER A 172 -6.12 13.28 -17.64
C SER A 172 -7.21 13.66 -16.66
N ILE A 173 -7.03 13.23 -15.41
CA ILE A 173 -7.92 13.54 -14.29
C ILE A 173 -7.11 14.35 -13.29
N ASP A 174 -7.60 15.51 -12.88
CA ASP A 174 -6.95 16.30 -11.84
C ASP A 174 -7.09 15.61 -10.48
N VAL A 175 -6.02 15.61 -9.70
CA VAL A 175 -5.94 15.00 -8.36
C VAL A 175 -5.22 15.95 -7.41
N ASP A 176 -5.49 15.82 -6.12
CA ASP A 176 -4.74 16.56 -5.10
C ASP A 176 -3.40 15.89 -4.78
N GLU A 177 -2.44 16.69 -4.29
CA GLU A 177 -1.08 16.20 -3.96
C GLU A 177 -1.09 15.07 -2.92
N SER A 178 -2.09 15.03 -2.06
CA SER A 178 -2.29 14.00 -1.05
C SER A 178 -2.89 12.70 -1.58
N GLU A 179 -3.46 12.69 -2.79
CA GLU A 179 -4.09 11.49 -3.35
C GLU A 179 -3.07 10.41 -3.70
N ARG A 180 -3.49 9.16 -3.57
CA ARG A 180 -2.67 7.95 -3.72
C ARG A 180 -3.52 6.84 -4.32
N ILE A 181 -2.88 5.96 -5.09
CA ILE A 181 -3.51 4.71 -5.54
C ILE A 181 -3.55 3.76 -4.34
N ILE A 182 -4.76 3.45 -3.86
CA ILE A 182 -4.97 2.50 -2.75
C ILE A 182 -5.44 1.12 -3.23
N LEU A 183 -5.90 1.00 -4.47
CA LEU A 183 -6.39 -0.23 -5.08
C LEU A 183 -6.40 -0.08 -6.60
N ASN A 184 -6.17 -1.19 -7.32
CA ASN A 184 -6.53 -1.31 -8.73
C ASN A 184 -7.22 -2.66 -8.95
N GLN A 185 -8.23 -2.70 -9.81
CA GLN A 185 -8.92 -3.92 -10.22
C GLN A 185 -9.25 -3.84 -11.71
N TRP A 186 -9.19 -5.00 -12.38
CA TRP A 186 -9.37 -5.10 -13.82
C TRP A 186 -10.52 -6.05 -14.15
N ALA A 187 -11.33 -5.64 -15.13
CA ALA A 187 -12.45 -6.43 -15.65
C ALA A 187 -11.94 -7.58 -16.55
N THR A 188 -11.19 -8.51 -15.97
CA THR A 188 -10.65 -9.68 -16.67
C THR A 188 -11.34 -10.95 -16.18
N GLY A 189 -11.78 -11.82 -17.10
CA GLY A 189 -12.34 -13.14 -16.78
C GLY A 189 -13.57 -13.07 -15.88
N GLU A 190 -13.58 -13.88 -14.80
CA GLU A 190 -14.71 -13.99 -13.85
C GLU A 190 -15.12 -12.67 -13.19
N ASN A 191 -14.24 -11.67 -13.16
CA ASN A 191 -14.58 -10.33 -12.65
C ASN A 191 -15.68 -9.66 -13.48
N VAL A 192 -15.72 -9.91 -14.79
CA VAL A 192 -16.75 -9.36 -15.69
C VAL A 192 -18.12 -9.90 -15.30
N GLU A 193 -18.24 -11.22 -15.12
CA GLU A 193 -19.51 -11.86 -14.75
C GLU A 193 -20.02 -11.38 -13.38
N LYS A 194 -19.12 -11.24 -12.39
CA LYS A 194 -19.47 -10.70 -11.07
C LYS A 194 -19.93 -9.25 -11.15
N TRP A 195 -19.16 -8.40 -11.82
CA TRP A 195 -19.50 -6.97 -11.94
C TRP A 195 -20.79 -6.79 -12.72
N ASP A 196 -21.02 -7.55 -13.80
CA ASP A 196 -22.28 -7.53 -14.53
C ASP A 196 -23.47 -7.94 -13.64
N ALA A 197 -23.32 -8.99 -12.83
CA ALA A 197 -24.37 -9.43 -11.92
C ALA A 197 -24.69 -8.39 -10.83
N ASP A 198 -23.67 -7.70 -10.32
CA ASP A 198 -23.84 -6.67 -9.29
C ASP A 198 -24.36 -5.35 -9.87
N MET A 199 -23.86 -4.94 -11.03
CA MET A 199 -24.27 -3.70 -11.72
C MET A 199 -25.66 -3.80 -12.34
N LYS A 200 -26.11 -4.99 -12.77
CA LYS A 200 -27.48 -5.20 -13.29
C LYS A 200 -28.56 -4.71 -12.33
N LYS A 201 -28.33 -4.78 -11.02
CA LYS A 201 -29.26 -4.31 -9.98
C LYS A 201 -29.47 -2.79 -10.02
N TYR A 202 -28.53 -2.05 -10.59
CA TYR A 202 -28.53 -0.58 -10.67
C TYR A 202 -28.77 -0.06 -12.09
N LEU A 203 -28.63 -0.91 -13.11
CA LEU A 203 -28.79 -0.53 -14.51
C LEU A 203 -30.20 -0.79 -15.07
N THR A 204 -31.09 -1.47 -14.33
CA THR A 204 -32.47 -1.73 -14.77
C THR A 204 -33.49 -0.60 -14.52
N GLU A 205 -33.04 0.58 -14.08
CA GLU A 205 -33.90 1.78 -13.92
C GLU A 205 -33.60 2.90 -14.94
N ALA A 206 -33.10 2.56 -16.14
CA ALA A 206 -32.90 3.51 -17.25
C ALA A 206 -33.81 3.19 -18.45
#